data_AF-A0A430L3Q3-F1
#
_entry.id   AF-A0A430L3Q3-F1
#
_cell.length_a   1.000
_cell.length_b   1.000
_cell.length_c   1.000
_cell.angle_alpha   90.00
_cell.angle_beta   90.00
_cell.angle_gamma   90.00
#
_symmetry.space_group_name_H-M   'P 1'
#
loop_
_entity.id
_entity.type
_entity.pdbx_description
1 polymer ?
#
loop_
_entity_poly.entity_id
_entity_poly.type
_entity_poly.pdbx_seq_one_letter_code
_entity_poly.pdbx_strand_id
1 'polypeptide(L)'
;MPYYTHGYGPNDDWVAAWDREFVGIAAKVVDAGQPSWVEEMRVTRAVWVIQLVGEIKGLVEERMDRSWSKEDIDMLSQMSAADLVERPDSRISKAEEIRSAMHYLTVLGHATKDSHYRLPRPPPFSESHRWITALPKRKELAWTVWGYRRNGQIHPLKEGSPVPEDSTPVKRPLVSEGTSWGQTKEFLNMESSGMSNFRFLTLSNDSPIPGVKFDSFRRLGFAFWDKRRMHLLGLTSGIKQRVYPPEFYFFAWESILPPDEVANLKAELRKRGRTFYSDS
;
A
#
# COMPACT_ATOMS: atom_id res chain seq x y z
N MET A 1 -22.66 -2.68 -27.71
CA MET A 1 -21.49 -2.23 -26.93
C MET A 1 -21.28 -3.23 -25.82
N PRO A 2 -20.13 -3.93 -25.74
CA PRO A 2 -19.93 -4.91 -24.68
C PRO A 2 -19.56 -4.19 -23.38
N TYR A 3 -20.56 -4.06 -22.50
CA TYR A 3 -20.36 -3.73 -21.09
C TYR A 3 -20.06 -5.04 -20.36
N TYR A 4 -18.82 -5.54 -20.36
CA TYR A 4 -18.50 -6.61 -19.42
C TYR A 4 -18.26 -5.98 -18.05
N THR A 5 -19.32 -5.61 -17.33
CA THR A 5 -19.23 -5.18 -15.92
C THR A 5 -19.30 -6.36 -14.95
N HIS A 6 -19.33 -7.59 -15.48
CA HIS A 6 -19.36 -8.85 -14.75
C HIS A 6 -18.49 -9.90 -15.46
N GLY A 7 -18.10 -10.95 -14.75
CA GLY A 7 -17.16 -11.97 -15.24
C GLY A 7 -17.68 -12.93 -16.32
N TYR A 8 -18.79 -12.61 -17.00
CA TYR A 8 -19.43 -13.48 -18.00
C TYR A 8 -19.40 -12.83 -19.39
N GLY A 9 -19.12 -13.65 -20.40
CA GLY A 9 -19.08 -13.25 -21.81
C GLY A 9 -20.46 -13.21 -22.47
N PRO A 10 -20.55 -12.92 -23.79
CA PRO A 10 -21.81 -12.84 -24.53
C PRO A 10 -22.64 -14.12 -24.53
N ASN A 11 -21.98 -15.26 -24.34
CA ASN A 11 -22.59 -16.59 -24.33
C ASN A 11 -22.86 -17.10 -22.90
N ASP A 12 -22.74 -16.23 -21.88
CA ASP A 12 -22.84 -16.58 -20.46
C ASP A 12 -21.72 -17.51 -19.94
N ASP A 13 -20.65 -17.66 -20.72
CA ASP A 13 -19.44 -18.37 -20.30
C ASP A 13 -18.59 -17.49 -19.38
N TRP A 14 -17.98 -18.11 -18.35
CA TRP A 14 -17.05 -17.44 -17.46
C TRP A 14 -15.79 -16.98 -18.20
N VAL A 15 -15.46 -15.69 -18.07
CA VAL A 15 -14.26 -15.08 -18.64
C VAL A 15 -13.25 -14.85 -17.54
N ALA A 16 -12.05 -15.43 -17.70
CA ALA A 16 -10.94 -15.24 -16.78
C ALA A 16 -10.57 -13.75 -16.67
N ALA A 17 -10.18 -13.30 -15.48
CA ALA A 17 -9.98 -11.88 -15.20
C ALA A 17 -8.99 -11.17 -16.14
N TRP A 18 -7.91 -11.85 -16.54
CA TRP A 18 -6.91 -11.33 -17.48
C TRP A 18 -7.39 -11.26 -18.95
N ASP A 19 -8.53 -11.86 -19.27
CA ASP A 19 -9.17 -11.83 -20.59
C ASP A 19 -10.40 -10.91 -20.65
N ARG A 20 -10.79 -10.31 -19.51
CA ARG A 20 -11.90 -9.37 -19.46
C ARG A 20 -11.47 -8.01 -20.05
N GLU A 21 -12.32 -7.45 -20.90
CA GLU A 21 -12.19 -6.09 -21.42
C GLU A 21 -13.32 -5.22 -20.86
N PHE A 22 -12.97 -4.15 -20.15
CA PHE A 22 -13.94 -3.22 -19.59
C PHE A 22 -13.95 -1.93 -20.39
N VAL A 23 -15.10 -1.58 -21.00
CA VAL A 23 -15.38 -0.20 -21.41
C VAL A 23 -15.77 0.59 -20.15
N GLY A 24 -14.78 0.86 -19.32
CA GLY A 24 -14.96 1.49 -18.00
C GLY A 24 -15.05 3.02 -18.07
N ILE A 25 -15.57 3.61 -17.00
CA ILE A 25 -15.44 5.05 -16.76
C ILE A 25 -14.06 5.28 -16.14
N ALA A 26 -13.27 6.19 -16.72
CA ALA A 26 -12.00 6.59 -16.16
C ALA A 26 -12.16 7.04 -14.70
N ALA A 27 -11.27 6.58 -13.82
CA ALA A 27 -11.32 6.99 -12.42
C ALA A 27 -11.09 8.51 -12.32
N LYS A 28 -11.86 9.18 -11.45
CA LYS A 28 -11.66 10.61 -11.20
C LYS A 28 -10.39 10.80 -10.37
N VAL A 29 -9.39 11.43 -10.98
CA VAL A 29 -8.14 11.79 -10.32
C VAL A 29 -8.21 13.22 -9.78
N VAL A 30 -7.76 13.40 -8.55
CA VAL A 30 -7.64 14.68 -7.86
C VAL A 30 -6.23 14.77 -7.28
N ASP A 31 -5.60 15.92 -7.42
CA ASP A 31 -4.31 16.18 -6.76
C ASP A 31 -4.45 16.00 -5.24
N ALA A 32 -3.67 15.08 -4.69
CA ALA A 32 -3.68 14.78 -3.26
C ALA A 32 -3.03 15.89 -2.43
N GLY A 33 -2.21 16.74 -3.06
CA GLY A 33 -1.40 17.76 -2.44
C GLY A 33 -0.17 17.19 -1.73
N GLN A 34 0.29 17.94 -0.72
CA GLN A 34 1.46 17.58 0.09
C GLN A 34 1.30 16.21 0.77
N PRO A 35 2.41 15.50 1.02
CA PRO A 35 2.41 14.28 1.82
C PRO A 35 1.73 14.45 3.18
N SER A 36 1.02 13.41 3.62
CA SER A 36 0.57 13.38 5.00
C SER A 36 1.73 13.07 5.93
N TRP A 37 1.59 13.41 7.22
CA TRP A 37 2.57 13.06 8.24
C TRP A 37 2.97 11.58 8.20
N VAL A 38 2.01 10.68 7.99
CA VAL A 38 2.26 9.23 7.93
C VAL A 38 3.14 8.88 6.73
N GLU A 39 2.88 9.49 5.58
CA GLU A 39 3.66 9.29 4.35
C GLU A 39 5.10 9.78 4.56
N GLU A 40 5.28 10.99 5.09
CA GLU A 40 6.61 11.55 5.40
C GLU A 40 7.38 10.69 6.39
N MET A 41 6.74 10.27 7.49
CA MET A 41 7.41 9.48 8.52
C MET A 41 7.79 8.07 8.06
N ARG A 42 7.09 7.48 7.08
CA ARG A 42 7.51 6.22 6.46
C ARG A 42 8.80 6.39 5.67
N VAL A 43 8.90 7.46 4.87
CA VAL A 43 10.13 7.79 4.13
C VAL A 43 11.27 8.08 5.11
N THR A 44 11.03 8.93 6.11
CA THR A 44 12.04 9.25 7.14
C THR A 44 12.54 7.99 7.86
N ARG A 45 11.64 7.08 8.25
CA ARG A 45 12.04 5.79 8.83
C ARG A 45 12.88 4.96 7.88
N ALA A 46 12.49 4.85 6.61
CA ALA A 46 13.23 4.09 5.62
C ALA A 46 14.65 4.64 5.44
N VAL A 47 14.77 5.96 5.35
CA VAL A 47 16.06 6.68 5.22
C VAL A 47 16.95 6.45 6.45
N TRP A 48 16.39 6.48 7.66
CA TRP A 48 17.13 6.14 8.88
C TRP A 48 17.67 4.71 8.89
N VAL A 49 16.89 3.74 8.43
CA VAL A 49 17.35 2.35 8.35
C VAL A 49 18.46 2.20 7.30
N ILE A 50 18.31 2.85 6.15
CA ILE A 50 19.35 2.86 5.10
C ILE A 50 20.67 3.41 5.65
N GLN A 51 20.63 4.56 6.32
CA GLN A 51 21.80 5.18 6.96
C GLN A 51 22.43 4.26 8.01
N LEU A 52 21.62 3.66 8.89
CA LEU A 52 22.09 2.76 9.95
C LEU A 52 22.84 1.56 9.38
N VAL A 53 22.25 0.88 8.38
CA VAL A 53 22.89 -0.28 7.75
C VAL A 53 24.16 0.13 7.01
N GLY A 54 24.15 1.29 6.36
CA GLY A 54 25.33 1.89 5.77
C GLY A 54 26.48 2.11 6.76
N GLU A 55 26.18 2.68 7.93
CA GLU A 55 27.15 2.90 9.00
C GLU A 55 27.68 1.59 9.59
N ILE A 56 26.82 0.58 9.78
CA ILE A 56 27.25 -0.75 10.23
C ILE A 56 28.24 -1.36 9.23
N LYS A 57 27.97 -1.28 7.93
CA LYS A 57 28.90 -1.77 6.91
C LYS A 57 30.24 -1.04 6.93
N GLY A 58 30.21 0.29 7.05
CA GLY A 58 31.43 1.08 7.19
C GLY A 58 32.25 0.69 8.42
N LEU A 59 31.59 0.44 9.56
CA LEU A 59 32.25 -0.03 10.78
C LEU A 59 32.87 -1.42 10.61
N VAL A 60 32.19 -2.35 9.91
CA VAL A 60 32.71 -3.69 9.63
C VAL A 60 33.97 -3.61 8.77
N GLU A 61 34.00 -2.72 7.77
CA GLU A 61 35.18 -2.48 6.93
C GLU A 61 36.35 -1.83 7.70
N GLU A 62 36.06 -0.82 8.53
CA GLU A 62 37.08 -0.10 9.31
C GLU A 62 37.62 -0.91 10.49
N ARG A 63 36.79 -1.76 11.11
CA ARG A 63 37.10 -2.53 12.32
C ARG A 63 37.11 -4.03 12.08
N MET A 64 37.77 -4.48 11.02
CA MET A 64 38.14 -5.89 10.75
C MET A 64 38.96 -6.57 11.88
N ASP A 65 39.07 -5.94 13.06
CA ASP A 65 39.85 -6.34 14.22
C ASP A 65 38.98 -7.09 15.27
N ARG A 66 39.17 -8.42 15.26
CA ARG A 66 39.18 -9.44 16.34
C ARG A 66 38.00 -9.63 17.29
N SER A 67 37.01 -8.76 17.34
CA SER A 67 35.89 -8.91 18.30
C SER A 67 34.69 -9.67 17.78
N TRP A 68 34.49 -9.72 16.45
CA TRP A 68 33.32 -10.33 15.81
C TRP A 68 33.71 -11.60 15.06
N SER A 69 32.78 -12.56 14.97
CA SER A 69 33.01 -13.79 14.21
C SER A 69 33.09 -13.49 12.72
N LYS A 70 33.73 -14.38 11.95
CA LYS A 70 33.79 -14.23 10.49
C LYS A 70 32.39 -14.32 9.89
N GLU A 71 31.55 -15.17 10.46
CA GLU A 71 30.16 -15.36 10.09
C GLU A 71 29.34 -14.07 10.26
N ASP A 72 29.52 -13.35 11.38
CA ASP A 72 28.86 -12.07 11.62
C ASP A 72 29.32 -10.98 10.65
N ILE A 73 30.63 -10.92 10.36
CA ILE A 73 31.22 -10.00 9.40
C ILE A 73 30.65 -10.24 8.00
N ASP A 74 30.63 -11.50 7.55
CA ASP A 74 30.12 -11.88 6.23
C ASP A 74 28.61 -11.57 6.13
N MET A 75 27.84 -11.89 7.16
CA MET A 75 26.41 -11.59 7.24
C MET A 75 26.15 -10.08 7.12
N LEU A 76 26.80 -9.26 7.95
CA LEU A 76 26.52 -7.82 8.02
C LEU A 76 27.04 -7.06 6.78
N SER A 77 28.13 -7.53 6.17
CA SER A 77 28.65 -6.97 4.91
C SER A 77 27.67 -7.18 3.76
N GLN A 78 27.01 -8.33 3.70
CA GLN A 78 26.07 -8.69 2.64
C GLN A 78 24.64 -8.18 2.89
N MET A 79 24.27 -7.92 4.15
CA MET A 79 22.92 -7.50 4.53
C MET A 79 22.44 -6.25 3.78
N SER A 80 21.28 -6.30 3.16
CA SER A 80 20.61 -5.12 2.59
C SER A 80 19.89 -4.33 3.69
N ALA A 81 19.63 -3.04 3.47
CA ALA A 81 18.85 -2.25 4.43
C ALA A 81 17.42 -2.80 4.63
N ALA A 82 16.86 -3.45 3.61
CA ALA A 82 15.53 -4.06 3.68
C ALA A 82 15.52 -5.32 4.56
N ASP A 83 16.63 -6.07 4.59
CA ASP A 83 16.76 -7.33 5.33
C ASP A 83 16.65 -7.08 6.84
N LEU A 84 17.12 -5.92 7.33
CA LEU A 84 17.05 -5.54 8.75
C LEU A 84 15.61 -5.50 9.29
N VAL A 85 14.64 -5.16 8.44
CA VAL A 85 13.21 -5.04 8.82
C VAL A 85 12.35 -6.15 8.24
N GLU A 86 12.95 -7.06 7.46
CA GLU A 86 12.23 -8.17 6.87
C GLU A 86 11.86 -9.16 7.97
N ARG A 87 10.58 -9.52 8.01
CA ARG A 87 10.02 -10.42 9.01
C ARG A 87 9.13 -11.43 8.28
N PRO A 88 9.65 -12.61 7.91
CA PRO A 88 8.92 -13.61 7.13
C PRO A 88 7.63 -14.09 7.82
N ASP A 89 7.61 -14.05 9.15
CA ASP A 89 6.48 -14.40 10.01
C ASP A 89 5.44 -13.26 10.15
N SER A 90 5.81 -12.03 9.77
CA SER A 90 4.95 -10.87 9.88
C SER A 90 4.04 -10.74 8.65
N ARG A 91 2.74 -10.60 8.91
CA ARG A 91 1.80 -10.15 7.88
C ARG A 91 2.05 -8.71 7.44
N ILE A 92 2.91 -7.92 8.06
CA ILE A 92 3.22 -6.55 7.66
C ILE A 92 4.68 -6.52 7.24
N SER A 93 4.94 -6.24 5.96
CA SER A 93 6.30 -6.03 5.47
C SER A 93 6.62 -4.54 5.45
N LYS A 94 7.66 -4.16 6.19
CA LYS A 94 8.26 -2.81 6.13
C LYS A 94 9.40 -2.72 5.12
N ALA A 95 9.84 -3.87 4.60
CA ALA A 95 10.93 -3.95 3.65
C ALA A 95 10.63 -3.18 2.36
N GLU A 96 9.38 -3.16 1.89
CA GLU A 96 9.02 -2.40 0.69
C GLU A 96 9.12 -0.88 0.87
N GLU A 97 8.95 -0.33 2.07
CA GLU A 97 9.23 1.09 2.33
C GLU A 97 10.72 1.39 2.07
N ILE A 98 11.60 0.49 2.49
CA ILE A 98 13.06 0.63 2.36
C ILE A 98 13.50 0.39 0.93
N ARG A 99 13.04 -0.70 0.28
CA ARG A 99 13.32 -0.99 -1.13
C ARG A 99 12.86 0.17 -2.02
N SER A 100 11.71 0.77 -1.71
CA SER A 100 11.22 1.97 -2.42
C SER A 100 12.13 3.17 -2.26
N ALA A 101 12.56 3.48 -1.04
CA ALA A 101 13.46 4.58 -0.79
C ALA A 101 14.84 4.37 -1.45
N MET A 102 15.40 3.16 -1.34
CA MET A 102 16.65 2.79 -2.00
C MET A 102 16.54 2.94 -3.53
N HIS A 103 15.46 2.41 -4.14
CA HIS A 103 15.22 2.54 -5.58
C HIS A 103 15.14 4.01 -6.01
N TYR A 104 14.52 4.86 -5.21
CA TYR A 104 14.46 6.29 -5.50
C TYR A 104 15.85 6.95 -5.42
N LEU A 105 16.64 6.62 -4.40
CA LEU A 105 18.01 7.12 -4.23
C LEU A 105 18.94 6.71 -5.38
N THR A 106 18.81 5.49 -5.91
CA THR A 106 19.60 5.05 -7.07
C THR A 106 19.23 5.81 -8.33
N VAL A 107 17.94 6.05 -8.58
CA VAL A 107 17.45 6.82 -9.74
C VAL A 107 17.91 8.29 -9.68
N LEU A 108 17.97 8.90 -8.49
CA LEU A 108 18.44 10.27 -8.34
C LEU A 108 19.92 10.48 -8.63
N GLY A 109 20.71 9.41 -8.84
CA GLY A 109 22.11 9.49 -9.30
C GLY A 109 23.11 10.09 -8.30
N HIS A 110 22.66 10.60 -7.16
CA HIS A 110 23.52 11.15 -6.11
C HIS A 110 24.05 10.10 -5.13
N ALA A 111 23.36 8.96 -4.98
CA ALA A 111 23.75 7.88 -4.06
C ALA A 111 24.68 6.82 -4.70
N THR A 112 24.93 6.88 -6.00
CA THR A 112 25.70 5.86 -6.73
C THR A 112 27.21 5.88 -6.45
N LYS A 113 27.71 6.88 -5.72
CA LYS A 113 29.13 7.03 -5.37
C LYS A 113 29.47 6.68 -3.93
N ASP A 114 28.48 6.35 -3.10
CA ASP A 114 28.69 6.01 -1.69
C ASP A 114 28.22 4.57 -1.43
N SER A 115 29.17 3.65 -1.27
CA SER A 115 28.94 2.22 -0.96
C SER A 115 28.25 2.00 0.38
N HIS A 116 28.25 3.01 1.25
CA HIS A 116 27.73 2.98 2.61
C HIS A 116 26.48 3.84 2.76
N TYR A 117 25.83 4.22 1.66
CA TYR A 117 24.57 4.96 1.67
C TYR A 117 24.60 6.26 2.49
N ARG A 118 25.76 6.90 2.70
CA ARG A 118 25.80 8.14 3.47
C ARG A 118 25.06 9.22 2.71
N LEU A 119 24.01 9.73 3.32
CA LEU A 119 23.25 10.82 2.73
C LEU A 119 24.11 12.09 2.70
N PRO A 120 23.96 12.94 1.67
CA PRO A 120 24.67 14.21 1.62
C PRO A 120 24.29 15.07 2.83
N ARG A 121 25.19 15.98 3.23
CA ARG A 121 24.86 16.98 4.25
C ARG A 121 23.61 17.74 3.82
N PRO A 122 22.66 18.00 4.74
CA PRO A 122 21.47 18.78 4.40
C PRO A 122 21.91 20.15 3.86
N PRO A 123 21.18 20.71 2.87
CA PRO A 123 21.47 22.05 2.38
C PRO A 123 21.39 23.07 3.53
N PRO A 124 22.12 24.19 3.45
CA PRO A 124 21.96 25.29 4.39
C PRO A 124 20.49 25.69 4.51
N PHE A 125 20.09 26.11 5.71
CA PHE A 125 18.72 26.55 5.97
C PHE A 125 18.30 27.59 4.92
N SER A 126 17.33 27.22 4.07
CA SER A 126 16.76 28.12 3.07
C SER A 126 15.57 28.86 3.70
N GLU A 127 15.48 30.17 3.51
CA GLU A 127 14.31 30.98 3.91
C GLU A 127 13.01 30.55 3.21
N SER A 128 13.08 29.65 2.22
CA SER A 128 11.92 29.05 1.57
C SER A 128 11.26 28.00 2.48
N HIS A 129 10.47 28.48 3.44
CA HIS A 129 9.60 27.73 4.36
C HIS A 129 8.40 27.02 3.67
N ARG A 130 8.54 26.54 2.44
CA ARG A 130 7.39 25.98 1.69
C ARG A 130 6.93 24.60 2.20
N TRP A 131 7.75 23.94 3.01
CA TRP A 131 7.46 22.60 3.54
C TRP A 131 7.38 22.63 5.06
N ILE A 132 6.18 22.47 5.60
CA ILE A 132 5.95 22.23 7.02
C ILE A 132 5.36 20.82 7.13
N THR A 133 6.10 19.91 7.76
CA THR A 133 5.57 18.59 8.12
C THR A 133 4.33 18.78 8.98
N ALA A 134 3.16 18.46 8.42
CA ALA A 134 1.90 18.56 9.14
C ALA A 134 1.91 17.62 10.36
N LEU A 135 1.21 17.98 11.44
CA LEU A 135 1.02 17.04 12.55
C LEU A 135 0.10 15.87 12.13
N PRO A 136 0.27 14.67 12.72
CA PRO A 136 -0.65 13.57 12.46
C PRO A 136 -2.06 13.96 12.87
N LYS A 137 -3.07 13.42 12.16
CA LYS A 137 -4.46 13.57 12.59
C LYS A 137 -4.64 12.87 13.94
N ARG A 138 -5.42 13.47 14.85
CA ARG A 138 -5.73 12.85 16.14
C ARG A 138 -6.67 11.67 15.91
N LYS A 139 -6.38 10.56 16.59
CA LYS A 139 -7.32 9.45 16.69
C LYS A 139 -8.38 9.83 17.72
N GLU A 140 -9.56 10.16 17.22
CA GLU A 140 -10.74 10.35 18.05
C GLU A 140 -11.60 9.10 17.93
N LEU A 141 -11.95 8.53 19.09
CA LEU A 141 -12.82 7.37 19.20
C LEU A 141 -14.08 7.82 19.96
N ALA A 142 -15.16 8.04 19.23
CA ALA A 142 -16.46 8.23 19.82
C ALA A 142 -17.24 6.91 19.75
N TRP A 143 -18.24 6.74 20.62
CA TRP A 143 -19.18 5.63 20.53
C TRP A 143 -20.53 6.17 20.09
N THR A 144 -21.02 5.71 18.95
CA THR A 144 -22.33 6.10 18.43
C THR A 144 -23.29 4.92 18.48
N VAL A 145 -24.55 5.18 18.79
CA VAL A 145 -25.62 4.18 18.70
C VAL A 145 -25.98 4.03 17.23
N TRP A 146 -25.74 2.84 16.67
CA TRP A 146 -26.05 2.56 15.26
C TRP A 146 -27.29 1.68 15.09
N GLY A 147 -27.78 1.11 16.18
CA GLY A 147 -28.88 0.17 16.18
C GLY A 147 -29.37 -0.08 17.59
N TYR A 148 -30.39 -0.92 17.69
CA TYR A 148 -30.93 -1.36 18.96
C TYR A 148 -31.23 -2.84 18.90
N ARG A 149 -31.19 -3.51 20.06
CA ARG A 149 -31.56 -4.90 20.22
C ARG A 149 -32.96 -4.96 20.82
N ARG A 150 -33.87 -5.66 20.14
CA ARG A 150 -35.25 -5.92 20.59
C ARG A 150 -35.56 -7.39 20.34
N ASN A 151 -36.08 -8.09 21.34
CA ASN A 151 -36.38 -9.53 21.25
C ASN A 151 -35.22 -10.40 20.72
N GLY A 152 -33.98 -10.06 21.10
CA GLY A 152 -32.77 -10.76 20.65
C GLY A 152 -32.27 -10.38 19.24
N GLN A 153 -33.06 -9.66 18.44
CA GLN A 153 -32.68 -9.21 17.09
C GLN A 153 -32.07 -7.81 17.10
N ILE A 154 -31.10 -7.56 16.23
CA ILE A 154 -30.46 -6.24 16.06
C ILE A 154 -31.14 -5.52 14.89
N HIS A 155 -31.65 -4.32 15.17
CA HIS A 155 -32.25 -3.45 14.16
C HIS A 155 -31.37 -2.22 13.95
N PRO A 156 -31.02 -1.86 12.69
CA PRO A 156 -30.27 -0.65 12.41
C PRO A 156 -31.13 0.59 12.69
N LEU A 157 -30.50 1.61 13.28
CA LEU A 157 -31.13 2.90 13.57
C LEU A 157 -30.77 3.88 12.44
N LYS A 158 -31.76 4.63 11.93
CA LYS A 158 -31.48 5.76 11.05
C LYS A 158 -30.93 6.92 11.87
N GLU A 159 -30.00 7.68 11.28
CA GLU A 159 -29.41 8.85 11.93
C GLU A 159 -30.50 9.84 12.39
N GLY A 160 -30.42 10.29 13.64
CA GLY A 160 -31.41 11.17 14.26
C GLY A 160 -32.68 10.50 14.79
N SER A 161 -32.88 9.19 14.60
CA SER A 161 -34.05 8.48 15.16
C SER A 161 -33.83 8.14 16.64
N PRO A 162 -34.86 8.24 17.51
CA PRO A 162 -34.75 7.80 18.91
C PRO A 162 -34.70 6.27 19.00
N VAL A 163 -34.03 5.76 20.03
CA VAL A 163 -34.03 4.33 20.37
C VAL A 163 -35.37 3.98 21.02
N PRO A 164 -36.09 2.93 20.58
CA PRO A 164 -37.33 2.50 21.22
C PRO A 164 -37.14 2.21 22.72
N GLU A 165 -38.08 2.63 23.56
CA GLU A 165 -37.98 2.52 25.02
C GLU A 165 -37.79 1.08 25.52
N ASP A 166 -38.32 0.08 24.80
CA ASP A 166 -38.25 -1.34 25.13
C ASP A 166 -37.06 -2.06 24.51
N SER A 167 -36.01 -1.32 24.13
CA SER A 167 -34.86 -1.86 23.41
C SER A 167 -33.52 -1.46 24.02
N THR A 168 -32.49 -2.29 23.81
CA THR A 168 -31.13 -2.01 24.29
C THR A 168 -30.30 -1.36 23.17
N PRO A 169 -29.71 -0.17 23.37
CA PRO A 169 -28.89 0.47 22.34
C PRO A 169 -27.64 -0.34 22.03
N VAL A 170 -27.36 -0.53 20.74
CA VAL A 170 -26.14 -1.15 20.24
C VAL A 170 -25.20 -0.06 19.75
N LYS A 171 -24.04 0.03 20.39
CA LYS A 171 -23.02 1.03 20.08
C LYS A 171 -21.98 0.45 19.13
N ARG A 172 -21.43 1.30 18.27
CA ARG A 172 -20.23 0.99 17.47
C ARG A 172 -19.22 2.12 17.63
N PRO A 173 -17.92 1.83 17.51
CA PRO A 173 -16.92 2.87 17.44
C PRO A 173 -17.15 3.72 16.19
N LEU A 174 -17.29 5.03 16.38
CA LEU A 174 -17.17 6.02 15.33
C LEU A 174 -15.71 6.46 15.28
N VAL A 175 -15.02 6.03 14.23
CA VAL A 175 -13.63 6.40 13.98
C VAL A 175 -13.57 7.74 13.27
N SER A 176 -12.61 8.58 13.65
CA SER A 176 -12.35 9.85 12.96
C SER A 176 -12.08 9.67 11.46
N GLU A 177 -12.32 10.70 10.64
CA GLU A 177 -11.94 10.67 9.22
C GLU A 177 -10.45 10.41 9.04
N GLY A 178 -9.59 11.03 9.87
CA GLY A 178 -8.15 10.80 9.85
C GLY A 178 -7.81 9.33 10.05
N THR A 179 -8.48 8.65 10.98
CA THR A 179 -8.32 7.20 11.18
C THR A 179 -8.81 6.41 9.97
N SER A 180 -9.97 6.76 9.42
CA SER A 180 -10.55 6.08 8.26
C SER A 180 -9.68 6.21 7.00
N TRP A 181 -8.95 7.32 6.88
CA TRP A 181 -8.00 7.59 5.80
C TRP A 181 -6.58 7.09 6.05
N GLY A 182 -6.28 6.56 7.24
CA GLY A 182 -4.95 6.07 7.58
C GLY A 182 -3.93 7.16 7.90
N GLN A 183 -4.38 8.31 8.41
CA GLN A 183 -3.57 9.52 8.64
C GLN A 183 -3.25 9.79 10.12
N THR A 184 -3.52 8.82 11.00
CA THR A 184 -3.19 8.91 12.44
C THR A 184 -1.88 8.17 12.73
N LYS A 185 -1.26 8.47 13.88
CA LYS A 185 0.05 7.93 14.27
C LYS A 185 0.13 6.40 14.25
N GLU A 186 -0.97 5.72 14.58
CA GLU A 186 -1.06 4.26 14.61
C GLU A 186 -0.78 3.64 13.24
N PHE A 187 -1.18 4.32 12.16
CA PHE A 187 -0.97 3.86 10.79
C PHE A 187 0.50 3.92 10.35
N LEU A 188 1.38 4.60 11.09
CA LEU A 188 2.82 4.53 10.82
C LEU A 188 3.37 3.11 11.04
N ASN A 189 2.80 2.37 12.00
CA ASN A 189 3.21 1.01 12.34
C ASN A 189 2.52 -0.07 11.49
N MET A 190 1.43 0.29 10.82
CA MET A 190 0.71 -0.60 9.91
C MET A 190 1.33 -0.63 8.52
N GLU A 191 0.97 -1.61 7.70
CA GLU A 191 1.27 -1.61 6.27
C GLU A 191 0.71 -0.35 5.58
N SER A 192 1.30 0.11 4.47
CA SER A 192 0.76 1.27 3.73
C SER A 192 -0.52 0.87 3.02
N SER A 193 -1.35 1.86 2.67
CA SER A 193 -2.56 1.56 1.92
C SER A 193 -2.21 0.98 0.54
N GLY A 194 -1.15 1.46 -0.10
CA GLY A 194 -0.66 0.89 -1.35
C GLY A 194 -0.24 -0.57 -1.19
N MET A 195 0.54 -0.93 -0.17
CA MET A 195 0.96 -2.31 0.04
C MET A 195 -0.19 -3.26 0.38
N SER A 196 -1.15 -2.82 1.21
CA SER A 196 -2.31 -3.66 1.54
C SER A 196 -3.24 -3.88 0.34
N ASN A 197 -3.45 -2.86 -0.51
CA ASN A 197 -4.21 -3.03 -1.75
C ASN A 197 -3.44 -3.88 -2.78
N PHE A 198 -2.13 -3.69 -2.92
CA PHE A 198 -1.28 -4.51 -3.78
C PHE A 198 -1.35 -5.98 -3.39
N ARG A 199 -1.28 -6.30 -2.10
CA ARG A 199 -1.44 -7.68 -1.64
C ARG A 199 -2.78 -8.27 -2.06
N PHE A 200 -3.86 -7.51 -1.89
CA PHE A 200 -5.19 -7.94 -2.29
C PHE A 200 -5.29 -8.16 -3.82
N LEU A 201 -4.68 -7.27 -4.61
CA LEU A 201 -4.53 -7.40 -6.06
C LEU A 201 -3.77 -8.69 -6.45
N THR A 202 -2.72 -9.07 -5.72
CA THR A 202 -1.92 -10.26 -6.07
C THR A 202 -2.55 -11.58 -5.66
N LEU A 203 -3.43 -11.57 -4.64
CA LEU A 203 -4.06 -12.78 -4.08
C LEU A 203 -5.46 -13.06 -4.64
N SER A 204 -6.10 -12.09 -5.30
CA SER A 204 -7.47 -12.24 -5.81
C SER A 204 -7.49 -12.88 -7.19
N ASN A 205 -8.36 -13.89 -7.37
CA ASN A 205 -8.62 -14.53 -8.67
C ASN A 205 -9.38 -13.61 -9.65
N ASP A 206 -9.99 -12.53 -9.13
CA ASP A 206 -10.67 -11.52 -9.94
C ASP A 206 -9.75 -10.38 -10.41
N SER A 207 -8.48 -10.40 -9.98
CA SER A 207 -7.46 -9.49 -10.47
C SER A 207 -7.09 -9.85 -11.91
N PRO A 208 -6.94 -8.88 -12.84
CA PRO A 208 -6.44 -9.14 -14.18
C PRO A 208 -4.91 -9.28 -14.24
N ILE A 209 -4.23 -8.98 -13.13
CA ILE A 209 -2.78 -9.00 -12.98
C ILE A 209 -2.35 -9.75 -11.70
N PRO A 210 -2.84 -10.98 -11.48
CA PRO A 210 -2.47 -11.76 -10.30
C PRO A 210 -0.96 -12.05 -10.34
N GLY A 211 -0.31 -11.92 -9.18
CA GLY A 211 1.13 -12.16 -9.05
C GLY A 211 2.04 -11.11 -9.70
N VAL A 212 1.52 -9.96 -10.13
CA VAL A 212 2.36 -8.83 -10.56
C VAL A 212 3.36 -8.44 -9.47
N LYS A 213 4.60 -8.10 -9.86
CA LYS A 213 5.63 -7.69 -8.92
C LYS A 213 5.41 -6.26 -8.46
N PHE A 214 5.90 -5.92 -7.27
CA PHE A 214 5.75 -4.57 -6.73
C PHE A 214 6.64 -3.52 -7.44
N ASP A 215 7.57 -3.95 -8.29
CA ASP A 215 8.62 -3.11 -8.88
C ASP A 215 8.09 -1.89 -9.63
N SER A 216 6.99 -2.05 -10.37
CA SER A 216 6.36 -0.95 -11.12
C SER A 216 5.61 0.04 -10.23
N PHE A 217 5.01 -0.44 -9.14
CA PHE A 217 4.34 0.40 -8.14
C PHE A 217 5.33 1.11 -7.20
N ARG A 218 6.52 0.54 -7.01
CA ARG A 218 7.59 1.08 -6.18
C ARG A 218 7.95 2.51 -6.57
N ARG A 219 8.12 2.76 -7.88
CA ARG A 219 8.49 4.06 -8.44
C ARG A 219 7.41 5.13 -8.24
N LEU A 220 6.17 4.70 -8.06
CA LEU A 220 5.04 5.58 -7.82
C LEU A 220 4.91 5.94 -6.33
N GLY A 221 5.63 5.29 -5.41
CA GLY A 221 5.59 5.61 -3.98
C GLY A 221 4.49 4.89 -3.20
N PHE A 222 3.91 3.82 -3.76
CA PHE A 222 2.82 3.05 -3.13
C PHE A 222 3.20 2.43 -1.78
N ALA A 223 4.50 2.22 -1.54
CA ALA A 223 4.99 1.76 -0.24
C ALA A 223 4.78 2.79 0.88
N PHE A 224 4.57 4.06 0.55
CA PHE A 224 4.43 5.15 1.52
C PHE A 224 3.00 5.64 1.67
N TRP A 225 2.20 5.57 0.59
CA TRP A 225 0.94 6.28 0.48
C TRP A 225 -0.16 5.84 1.46
N ASP A 226 -0.87 6.83 1.98
CA ASP A 226 -2.06 6.62 2.82
C ASP A 226 -3.32 6.35 1.97
N LYS A 227 -4.42 5.99 2.62
CA LYS A 227 -5.65 5.62 1.90
C LYS A 227 -6.27 6.82 1.17
N ARG A 228 -6.12 8.03 1.71
CA ARG A 228 -6.66 9.25 1.09
C ARG A 228 -5.98 9.51 -0.24
N ARG A 229 -4.64 9.45 -0.31
CA ARG A 229 -3.91 9.65 -1.56
C ARG A 229 -4.30 8.59 -2.60
N MET A 230 -4.32 7.32 -2.21
CA MET A 230 -4.78 6.23 -3.08
C MET A 230 -6.19 6.48 -3.61
N HIS A 231 -7.10 6.95 -2.75
CA HIS A 231 -8.49 7.24 -3.14
C HIS A 231 -8.59 8.41 -4.11
N LEU A 232 -7.86 9.50 -3.86
CA LEU A 232 -7.84 10.67 -4.73
C LEU A 232 -7.24 10.37 -6.11
N LEU A 233 -6.38 9.37 -6.21
CA LEU A 233 -5.85 8.84 -7.47
C LEU A 233 -6.78 7.81 -8.13
N GLY A 234 -7.94 7.52 -7.54
CA GLY A 234 -8.90 6.57 -8.12
C GLY A 234 -8.55 5.10 -7.92
N LEU A 235 -7.62 4.78 -7.00
CA LEU A 235 -7.05 3.45 -6.83
C LEU A 235 -7.65 2.66 -5.65
N THR A 236 -8.49 3.27 -4.83
CA THR A 236 -9.20 2.58 -3.75
C THR A 236 -10.50 3.28 -3.38
N SER A 237 -11.36 2.58 -2.64
CA SER A 237 -12.66 3.08 -2.22
C SER A 237 -12.57 4.20 -1.19
N GLY A 238 -13.52 5.13 -1.28
CA GLY A 238 -13.68 6.19 -0.30
C GLY A 238 -14.24 5.68 1.03
N ILE A 239 -14.30 6.55 2.04
CA ILE A 239 -14.80 6.20 3.39
C ILE A 239 -16.32 6.46 3.57
N LYS A 240 -16.94 7.22 2.67
CA LYS A 240 -18.35 7.67 2.77
C LYS A 240 -19.20 7.42 1.51
N GLN A 241 -18.58 7.03 0.40
CA GLN A 241 -19.26 6.90 -0.90
C GLN A 241 -19.60 5.45 -1.24
N ARG A 242 -20.46 5.24 -2.25
CA ARG A 242 -20.73 3.91 -2.81
C ARG A 242 -19.43 3.23 -3.20
N VAL A 243 -19.21 2.04 -2.67
CA VAL A 243 -18.04 1.22 -2.98
C VAL A 243 -18.28 0.62 -4.37
N TYR A 244 -17.45 1.00 -5.35
CA TYR A 244 -17.39 0.28 -6.63
C TYR A 244 -17.04 -1.19 -6.40
N PRO A 245 -17.48 -2.12 -7.26
CA PRO A 245 -17.04 -3.50 -7.23
C PRO A 245 -15.51 -3.60 -7.21
N PRO A 246 -14.90 -4.56 -6.51
CA PRO A 246 -13.44 -4.72 -6.43
C PRO A 246 -12.72 -4.69 -7.79
N GLU A 247 -13.37 -5.24 -8.82
CA GLU A 247 -12.91 -5.29 -10.21
C GLU A 247 -12.57 -3.89 -10.73
N PHE A 248 -13.39 -2.88 -10.44
CA PHE A 248 -13.11 -1.51 -10.85
C PHE A 248 -11.69 -1.07 -10.43
N TYR A 249 -11.33 -1.33 -9.17
CA TYR A 249 -10.02 -0.97 -8.66
C TYR A 249 -8.92 -1.86 -9.23
N PHE A 250 -9.17 -3.15 -9.45
CA PHE A 250 -8.18 -4.01 -10.09
C PHE A 250 -7.78 -3.53 -11.49
N PHE A 251 -8.75 -3.11 -12.30
CA PHE A 251 -8.48 -2.55 -13.62
C PHE A 251 -7.87 -1.14 -13.55
N ALA A 252 -8.21 -0.33 -12.54
CA ALA A 252 -7.52 0.93 -12.30
C ALA A 252 -6.03 0.72 -12.01
N TRP A 253 -5.68 -0.30 -11.22
CA TRP A 253 -4.29 -0.67 -10.93
C TRP A 253 -3.55 -1.25 -12.13
N GLU A 254 -4.23 -2.03 -12.98
CA GLU A 254 -3.66 -2.47 -14.26
C GLU A 254 -3.34 -1.28 -15.18
N SER A 255 -4.25 -0.30 -15.25
CA SER A 255 -4.15 0.81 -16.21
C SER A 255 -2.94 1.73 -16.03
N ILE A 256 -2.30 1.69 -14.86
CA ILE A 256 -1.11 2.49 -14.53
C ILE A 256 0.21 1.74 -14.77
N LEU A 257 0.15 0.47 -15.18
CA LEU A 257 1.32 -0.34 -15.48
C LEU A 257 1.79 -0.16 -16.93
N PRO A 258 3.08 -0.39 -17.21
CA PRO A 258 3.59 -0.46 -18.59
C PRO A 258 2.80 -1.49 -19.42
N PRO A 259 2.32 -1.12 -20.63
CA PRO A 259 1.52 -2.03 -21.47
C PRO A 259 2.22 -3.35 -21.77
N ASP A 260 3.54 -3.32 -22.00
CA ASP A 260 4.33 -4.52 -22.29
C ASP A 260 4.42 -5.46 -21.08
N GLU A 261 4.51 -4.92 -19.86
CA GLU A 261 4.51 -5.72 -18.63
C GLU A 261 3.18 -6.45 -18.46
N VAL A 262 2.08 -5.72 -18.65
CA VAL A 262 0.72 -6.28 -18.60
C VAL A 262 0.54 -7.35 -19.66
N ALA A 263 0.94 -7.08 -20.92
CA ALA A 263 0.81 -8.02 -22.01
C ALA A 263 1.59 -9.33 -21.74
N ASN A 264 2.83 -9.22 -21.26
CA ASN A 264 3.65 -10.37 -20.90
C ASN A 264 3.05 -11.18 -19.74
N LEU A 265 2.60 -10.52 -18.68
CA LEU A 265 1.95 -11.17 -17.55
C LEU A 265 0.70 -11.94 -17.99
N LYS A 266 -0.18 -11.30 -18.79
CA LYS A 266 -1.40 -11.93 -19.30
C LYS A 266 -1.09 -13.09 -20.25
N ALA A 267 -0.05 -12.99 -21.08
CA ALA A 267 0.40 -14.09 -21.93
C ALA A 267 0.84 -15.31 -21.10
N GLU A 268 1.58 -15.12 -20.02
CA GLU A 268 1.98 -16.20 -19.11
C GLU A 268 0.80 -16.79 -18.34
N LEU A 269 -0.15 -15.97 -17.91
CA LEU A 269 -1.37 -16.45 -17.27
C LEU A 269 -2.23 -17.31 -18.20
N ARG A 270 -2.33 -16.94 -19.48
CA ARG A 270 -3.02 -17.76 -20.49
C ARG A 270 -2.34 -19.12 -20.70
N LYS A 271 -1.00 -19.15 -20.72
CA LYS A 271 -0.25 -20.41 -20.81
C LYS A 271 -0.53 -21.31 -19.61
N ARG A 272 -0.51 -20.76 -18.40
CA ARG A 272 -0.81 -21.48 -17.15
C ARG A 272 -2.28 -21.90 -17.05
N GLY A 273 -3.21 -21.07 -17.50
CA GLY A 273 -4.64 -21.40 -17.53
C GLY A 273 -4.92 -22.58 -18.46
N ARG A 274 -4.27 -22.65 -19.63
CA ARG A 274 -4.41 -23.77 -20.57
C ARG A 274 -3.96 -25.11 -19.99
N THR A 275 -2.96 -25.13 -19.11
CA THR A 275 -2.51 -26.36 -18.43
C THR A 275 -3.48 -26.88 -17.37
N PHE A 276 -4.41 -26.07 -16.85
CA PHE A 276 -5.42 -26.55 -15.89
C PHE A 276 -6.65 -27.18 -16.57
N TYR A 277 -6.92 -26.83 -17.84
CA TYR A 277 -8.08 -27.32 -18.59
C TYR A 277 -7.74 -28.38 -19.66
N SER A 278 -6.46 -28.75 -19.85
CA SER A 278 -6.07 -29.87 -20.73
C SER A 278 -6.05 -31.23 -20.03
N ASP A 279 -6.08 -31.24 -18.70
CA ASP A 279 -5.98 -32.46 -17.87
C ASP A 279 -7.33 -32.78 -17.18
N SER A 280 -8.46 -32.26 -17.70
CA SER A 280 -9.83 -32.56 -17.26
C SER A 280 -10.62 -33.30 -18.33
#